data_AF-A0AAX3FPY8-F1
#
_entry.id   AF-A0AAX3FPY8-F1
#
_cell.length_a   1.000
_cell.length_b   1.000
_cell.length_c   1.000
_cell.angle_alpha   90.00
_cell.angle_beta   90.00
_cell.angle_gamma   90.00
#
_symmetry.space_group_name_H-M   'P 1'
#
loop_
_entity.id
_entity.type
_entity.pdbx_description
1 polymer ?
#
loop_
_entity_poly.entity_id
_entity_poly.type
_entity_poly.pdbx_seq_one_letter_code
_entity_poly.pdbx_strand_id
1 'polypeptide(L)'
;MAILDEPGQVGDVMDGYAKRLAKVFGELTTNNTIGQTKVFFQNTEKTLRDVFQATTFNPLGAASDQIGRQPEGNQADVVNWLIERLNLPLSESVEDKYLHVLTKVKAISSFGTTLWQLFAVTSEHLESNKQAVNELLHAAGLSEKENSILWARFSEFKEKTRSVLFDDPVTRARSERMPLLNGQPVAGIYSDASVHGLGFGQVIQHTDNEVSTQELSNLLSGGGNKNSQINAIPREGAPIQDLTRPFMMSENEFRDMPNVYEAAGLRGKVNEHRFNHGVGINRWQPYGLYGMDSNKSGYPSAGAQSGGTTDIMLALSMLDLKEETSLYGKEKEVLCMTLATAAFMNFGGYHTFSEVFPIGEAIAKNIKFIPTDVAREFRTKPLYKKMLDVYGKYGSAEEFKRLKKFEATHRKRSIAKSHRNMSEYMTPDEFTPAFITNLGR
;
A
#
# COMPACT_ATOMS: atom_id res chain seq x y z
N MET A 1 -3.89 -3.37 -13.47
CA MET A 1 -4.73 -3.25 -14.68
C MET A 1 -5.94 -4.15 -14.57
N ALA A 2 -5.91 -5.48 -14.79
CA ALA A 2 -7.12 -6.32 -14.70
C ALA A 2 -7.99 -6.14 -13.43
N ILE A 3 -7.39 -6.06 -12.24
CA ILE A 3 -8.11 -5.77 -10.97
C ILE A 3 -8.65 -4.34 -10.92
N LEU A 4 -7.95 -3.36 -11.51
CA LEU A 4 -8.33 -1.94 -11.48
C LEU A 4 -9.44 -1.64 -12.51
N ASP A 5 -9.37 -2.26 -13.69
CA ASP A 5 -10.28 -2.00 -14.82
C ASP A 5 -11.56 -2.81 -14.71
N GLU A 6 -11.45 -4.06 -14.27
CA GLU A 6 -12.57 -5.00 -14.17
C GLU A 6 -12.48 -5.80 -12.86
N PRO A 7 -12.75 -5.15 -11.72
CA PRO A 7 -12.56 -5.74 -10.41
C PRO A 7 -13.49 -6.94 -10.14
N GLY A 8 -14.63 -7.08 -10.82
CA GLY A 8 -15.59 -8.15 -10.54
C GLY A 8 -16.08 -8.11 -9.09
N GLN A 9 -16.17 -9.26 -8.41
CA GLN A 9 -16.58 -9.31 -7.00
C GLN A 9 -15.57 -8.65 -6.05
N VAL A 10 -14.32 -8.45 -6.47
CA VAL A 10 -13.37 -7.62 -5.72
C VAL A 10 -13.93 -6.20 -5.56
N GLY A 11 -14.60 -5.69 -6.61
CA GLY A 11 -15.24 -4.39 -6.62
C GLY A 11 -16.44 -4.33 -5.69
N ASP A 12 -17.29 -5.35 -5.71
CA ASP A 12 -18.47 -5.44 -4.83
C ASP A 12 -18.10 -5.40 -3.35
N VAL A 13 -17.08 -6.17 -2.95
CA VAL A 13 -16.58 -6.17 -1.57
C VAL A 13 -16.04 -4.78 -1.21
N MET A 14 -15.24 -4.18 -2.09
CA MET A 14 -14.68 -2.85 -1.85
C MET A 14 -15.77 -1.78 -1.74
N ASP A 15 -16.81 -1.84 -2.57
CA ASP A 15 -17.96 -0.93 -2.53
C ASP A 15 -18.73 -1.03 -1.20
N GLY A 16 -18.87 -2.24 -0.66
CA GLY A 16 -19.46 -2.46 0.66
C GLY A 16 -18.72 -1.69 1.77
N TYR A 17 -17.39 -1.81 1.81
CA TYR A 17 -16.57 -1.09 2.78
C TYR A 17 -16.45 0.41 2.50
N ALA A 18 -16.39 0.82 1.23
CA ALA A 18 -16.37 2.23 0.85
C ALA A 18 -17.65 2.95 1.30
N LYS A 19 -18.82 2.34 1.13
CA LYS A 19 -20.10 2.88 1.62
C LYS A 19 -20.15 3.01 3.14
N ARG A 20 -19.61 2.03 3.88
CA ARG A 20 -19.48 2.12 5.34
C ARG A 20 -18.57 3.28 5.74
N LEU A 21 -17.44 3.46 5.05
CA LEU A 21 -16.53 4.58 5.27
C LEU A 21 -17.19 5.93 4.94
N ALA A 22 -18.00 6.01 3.89
CA ALA A 22 -18.75 7.22 3.53
C ALA A 22 -19.69 7.66 4.65
N LYS A 23 -20.34 6.72 5.36
CA LYS A 23 -21.16 7.03 6.56
C LYS A 23 -20.33 7.64 7.68
N VAL A 24 -19.15 7.10 7.94
CA VAL A 24 -18.21 7.63 8.94
C VAL A 24 -17.81 9.07 8.60
N PHE A 25 -17.46 9.33 7.35
CA PHE A 25 -17.11 10.68 6.91
C PHE A 25 -18.30 11.64 6.93
N GLY A 26 -19.50 11.16 6.62
CA GLY A 26 -20.74 11.90 6.79
C GLY A 26 -20.93 12.36 8.22
N GLU A 27 -20.91 11.45 9.19
CA GLU A 27 -21.08 11.80 10.62
C GLU A 27 -20.00 12.77 11.11
N LEU A 28 -18.75 12.52 10.75
CA LEU A 28 -17.63 13.39 11.16
C LEU A 28 -17.81 14.86 10.71
N THR A 29 -18.47 15.06 9.58
CA THR A 29 -18.59 16.36 8.93
C THR A 29 -19.91 17.06 9.28
N THR A 30 -21.02 16.33 9.36
CA THR A 30 -22.34 16.89 9.65
C THR A 30 -22.70 16.92 11.13
N ASN A 31 -22.22 15.95 11.93
CA ASN A 31 -22.53 15.85 13.35
C ASN A 31 -21.52 16.66 14.15
N ASN A 32 -21.91 17.86 14.59
CA ASN A 32 -20.97 18.75 15.26
C ASN A 32 -20.46 18.21 16.59
N THR A 33 -21.28 17.46 17.34
CA THR A 33 -20.84 16.84 18.60
C THR A 33 -19.73 15.83 18.34
N ILE A 34 -19.93 14.90 17.39
CA ILE A 34 -18.92 13.89 17.02
C ILE A 34 -17.66 14.53 16.42
N GLY A 35 -17.83 15.44 15.47
CA GLY A 35 -16.70 16.10 14.79
C GLY A 35 -15.82 16.90 15.75
N GLN A 36 -16.39 17.50 16.80
CA GLN A 36 -15.68 18.30 17.79
C GLN A 36 -15.12 17.50 18.97
N THR A 37 -15.40 16.19 19.06
CA THR A 37 -14.84 15.33 20.12
C THR A 37 -13.32 15.42 20.11
N LYS A 38 -12.75 15.70 21.28
CA LYS A 38 -11.30 15.86 21.48
C LYS A 38 -10.63 14.50 21.55
N VAL A 39 -9.51 14.38 20.84
CA VAL A 39 -8.64 13.20 20.81
C VAL A 39 -7.19 13.64 20.89
N PHE A 40 -6.34 12.74 21.35
CA PHE A 40 -4.90 12.97 21.37
C PHE A 40 -4.27 12.35 20.13
N PHE A 41 -3.63 13.17 19.31
CA PHE A 41 -3.02 12.76 18.05
C PHE A 41 -1.67 13.43 17.88
N GLN A 42 -0.63 12.63 17.61
CA GLN A 42 0.76 13.10 17.46
C GLN A 42 1.21 14.02 18.60
N ASN A 43 0.99 13.59 19.84
CA ASN A 43 1.37 14.34 21.06
C ASN A 43 0.63 15.67 21.25
N THR A 44 -0.50 15.89 20.56
CA THR A 44 -1.29 17.12 20.67
C THR A 44 -2.78 16.79 20.75
N GLU A 45 -3.54 17.60 21.49
CA GLU A 45 -5.01 17.52 21.48
C GLU A 45 -5.57 18.16 20.20
N LYS A 46 -6.45 17.43 19.52
CA LYS A 46 -7.12 17.86 18.28
C LYS A 46 -8.57 17.40 18.30
N THR A 47 -9.44 18.02 17.50
CA THR A 47 -10.77 17.45 17.26
C THR A 47 -10.66 16.27 16.29
N LEU A 48 -11.62 15.32 16.34
CA LEU A 48 -11.69 14.26 15.33
C LEU A 48 -11.71 14.85 13.91
N ARG A 49 -12.47 15.92 13.68
CA ARG A 49 -12.52 16.60 12.38
C ARG A 49 -11.15 17.10 11.94
N ASP A 50 -10.38 17.73 12.82
CA ASP A 50 -9.02 18.22 12.50
C ASP A 50 -8.06 17.07 12.19
N VAL A 51 -8.15 15.96 12.92
CA VAL A 51 -7.33 14.76 12.69
C VAL A 51 -7.61 14.19 11.30
N PHE A 52 -8.88 14.01 10.94
CA PHE A 52 -9.27 13.48 9.63
C PHE A 52 -9.04 14.47 8.49
N GLN A 53 -9.15 15.78 8.74
CA GLN A 53 -8.74 16.80 7.78
C GLN A 53 -7.26 16.63 7.42
N ALA A 54 -6.39 16.53 8.44
CA ALA A 54 -4.95 16.40 8.26
C ALA A 54 -4.54 15.09 7.54
N THR A 55 -5.20 13.98 7.88
CA THR A 55 -4.80 12.63 7.44
C THR A 55 -5.51 12.15 6.17
N THR A 56 -6.77 12.57 5.96
CA THR A 56 -7.69 11.90 5.03
C THR A 56 -8.35 12.85 4.02
N PHE A 57 -8.71 14.08 4.42
CA PHE A 57 -9.44 15.00 3.52
C PHE A 57 -8.56 15.99 2.75
N ASN A 58 -7.28 16.11 3.09
CA ASN A 58 -6.37 16.90 2.28
C ASN A 58 -6.21 16.28 0.88
N PRO A 59 -6.61 16.95 -0.21
CA PRO A 59 -6.48 16.40 -1.55
C PRO A 59 -5.00 16.20 -1.88
N LEU A 60 -4.73 15.20 -2.71
CA LEU A 60 -3.41 15.07 -3.32
C LEU A 60 -3.36 16.02 -4.51
N GLY A 61 -2.31 16.84 -4.58
CA GLY A 61 -2.13 17.76 -5.71
C GLY A 61 -1.90 17.01 -7.02
N ALA A 62 -2.15 17.65 -8.16
CA ALA A 62 -1.94 17.05 -9.49
C ALA A 62 -0.46 16.68 -9.78
N ALA A 63 0.47 17.30 -9.05
CA ALA A 63 1.90 16.97 -9.08
C ALA A 63 2.32 16.02 -7.95
N SER A 64 1.37 15.44 -7.21
CA SER A 64 1.67 14.51 -6.13
C SER A 64 1.90 13.11 -6.67
N ASP A 65 2.98 12.48 -6.20
CA ASP A 65 3.29 11.08 -6.50
C ASP A 65 2.42 10.08 -5.72
N GLN A 66 1.59 10.61 -4.82
CA GLN A 66 0.58 9.80 -4.18
C GLN A 66 -0.62 9.66 -5.12
N ILE A 67 -1.01 8.41 -5.37
CA ILE A 67 -2.19 8.09 -6.19
C ILE A 67 -3.47 8.05 -5.35
N GLY A 68 -4.62 8.27 -5.99
CA GLY A 68 -5.94 8.08 -5.38
C GLY A 68 -6.76 9.37 -5.28
N ARG A 69 -6.78 10.02 -4.11
CA ARG A 69 -7.65 11.19 -3.81
C ARG A 69 -7.20 12.50 -4.50
N GLN A 70 -7.11 12.48 -5.82
CA GLN A 70 -6.78 13.63 -6.67
C GLN A 70 -8.05 14.10 -7.38
N PRO A 71 -8.87 14.98 -6.76
CA PRO A 71 -9.99 15.57 -7.47
C PRO A 71 -9.49 16.36 -8.68
N GLU A 72 -10.25 16.33 -9.77
CA GLU A 72 -9.94 17.16 -10.93
C GLU A 72 -10.20 18.64 -10.62
N GLY A 73 -9.23 19.49 -10.94
CA GLY A 73 -9.33 20.94 -10.76
C GLY A 73 -9.22 21.39 -9.29
N ASN A 74 -9.61 22.65 -9.04
CA ASN A 74 -9.57 23.26 -7.72
C ASN A 74 -10.91 23.00 -6.99
N GLN A 75 -11.14 21.77 -6.55
CA GLN A 75 -12.36 21.46 -5.82
C GLN A 75 -12.34 22.10 -4.43
N ALA A 76 -13.20 23.10 -4.25
CA ALA A 76 -13.38 23.79 -2.96
C ALA A 76 -13.96 22.88 -1.86
N ASP A 77 -14.55 21.73 -2.22
CA ASP A 77 -15.18 20.78 -1.29
C ASP A 77 -14.76 19.32 -1.54
N VAL A 78 -13.52 19.02 -1.19
CA VAL A 78 -12.91 17.68 -1.35
C VAL A 78 -13.62 16.61 -0.52
N VAL A 79 -14.24 17.00 0.60
CA VAL A 79 -14.90 16.08 1.51
C VAL A 79 -16.17 15.53 0.87
N ASN A 80 -17.03 16.40 0.35
CA ASN A 80 -18.26 15.97 -0.31
C ASN A 80 -17.95 15.15 -1.56
N TRP A 81 -16.98 15.57 -2.37
CA TRP A 81 -16.51 14.77 -3.50
C TRP A 81 -16.06 13.37 -3.09
N LEU A 82 -15.26 13.26 -2.01
CA LEU A 82 -14.80 11.95 -1.54
C LEU A 82 -15.97 11.07 -1.09
N ILE A 83 -16.93 11.63 -0.35
CA ILE A 83 -18.14 10.91 0.09
C ILE A 83 -18.95 10.43 -1.13
N GLU A 84 -19.13 11.26 -2.16
CA GLU A 84 -19.79 10.88 -3.40
C GLU A 84 -19.06 9.74 -4.11
N ARG A 85 -17.74 9.83 -4.26
CA ARG A 85 -16.91 8.77 -4.88
C ARG A 85 -16.93 7.45 -4.10
N LEU A 86 -17.00 7.50 -2.78
CA LEU A 86 -17.13 6.30 -1.95
C LEU A 86 -18.51 5.65 -2.07
N ASN A 87 -19.56 6.43 -2.31
CA ASN A 87 -20.92 5.92 -2.49
C ASN A 87 -21.21 5.41 -3.90
N LEU A 88 -20.54 5.96 -4.92
CA LEU A 88 -20.69 5.56 -6.33
C LEU A 88 -20.20 4.12 -6.53
N PRO A 89 -21.07 3.15 -6.90
CA PRO A 89 -20.64 1.78 -7.19
C PRO A 89 -19.69 1.71 -8.38
N LEU A 90 -18.71 0.80 -8.35
CA LEU A 90 -17.76 0.63 -9.46
C LEU A 90 -18.41 0.13 -10.74
N SER A 91 -19.54 -0.58 -10.63
CA SER A 91 -20.34 -1.04 -11.78
C SER A 91 -21.01 0.11 -12.54
N GLU A 92 -21.25 1.24 -11.88
CA GLU A 92 -21.88 2.44 -12.45
C GLU A 92 -20.84 3.46 -12.96
N SER A 93 -19.56 3.21 -12.70
CA SER A 93 -18.46 4.05 -13.15
C SER A 93 -18.15 3.82 -14.63
N VAL A 94 -18.52 4.77 -15.48
CA VAL A 94 -18.40 4.65 -16.94
C VAL A 94 -17.03 5.15 -17.46
N GLU A 95 -16.41 6.11 -16.78
CA GLU A 95 -15.09 6.66 -17.09
C GLU A 95 -14.13 6.46 -15.91
N ASP A 96 -12.86 6.19 -16.21
CA ASP A 96 -11.75 6.06 -15.26
C ASP A 96 -12.02 5.18 -14.02
N LYS A 97 -12.62 4.01 -14.24
CA LYS A 97 -12.91 3.02 -13.17
C LYS A 97 -11.68 2.71 -12.30
N TYR A 98 -10.49 2.67 -12.90
CA TYR A 98 -9.24 2.48 -12.18
C TYR A 98 -8.99 3.62 -11.17
N LEU A 99 -9.24 4.89 -11.50
CA LEU A 99 -9.09 6.01 -10.57
C LEU A 99 -10.03 5.86 -9.38
N HIS A 100 -11.27 5.42 -9.60
CA HIS A 100 -12.22 5.16 -8.51
C HIS A 100 -11.76 4.04 -7.59
N VAL A 101 -11.19 2.97 -8.14
CA VAL A 101 -10.54 1.92 -7.33
C VAL A 101 -9.41 2.51 -6.48
N LEU A 102 -8.53 3.33 -7.09
CA LEU A 102 -7.41 3.95 -6.38
C LEU A 102 -7.88 4.90 -5.27
N THR A 103 -8.91 5.71 -5.53
CA THR A 103 -9.52 6.61 -4.53
C THR A 103 -10.08 5.83 -3.35
N LYS A 104 -10.85 4.76 -3.61
CA LYS A 104 -11.44 3.91 -2.55
C LYS A 104 -10.38 3.26 -1.68
N VAL A 105 -9.38 2.62 -2.28
CA VAL A 105 -8.28 1.98 -1.53
C VAL A 105 -7.51 3.02 -0.71
N LYS A 106 -7.21 4.19 -1.29
CA LYS A 106 -6.50 5.26 -0.58
C LYS A 106 -7.29 5.79 0.61
N ALA A 107 -8.60 6.01 0.46
CA ALA A 107 -9.47 6.48 1.53
C ALA A 107 -9.54 5.48 2.70
N ILE A 108 -9.73 4.19 2.39
CA ILE A 108 -9.74 3.11 3.39
C ILE A 108 -8.37 3.02 4.09
N SER A 109 -7.27 3.11 3.33
CA SER A 109 -5.92 3.11 3.90
C SER A 109 -5.70 4.28 4.85
N SER A 110 -6.04 5.51 4.43
CA SER A 110 -5.92 6.71 5.28
C SER A 110 -6.73 6.58 6.57
N PHE A 111 -7.97 6.10 6.48
CA PHE A 111 -8.81 5.84 7.66
C PHE A 111 -8.13 4.85 8.62
N GLY A 112 -7.62 3.72 8.08
CA GLY A 112 -6.90 2.72 8.86
C GLY A 112 -5.64 3.26 9.55
N THR A 113 -4.83 4.02 8.83
CA THR A 113 -3.64 4.68 9.39
C THR A 113 -4.01 5.63 10.53
N THR A 114 -5.08 6.42 10.35
CA THR A 114 -5.58 7.34 11.39
C THR A 114 -6.04 6.58 12.63
N LEU A 115 -6.78 5.49 12.48
CA LEU A 115 -7.19 4.65 13.61
C LEU A 115 -5.99 4.04 14.34
N TRP A 116 -5.00 3.52 13.59
CA TRP A 116 -3.77 3.02 14.19
C TRP A 116 -3.08 4.10 15.04
N GLN A 117 -2.95 5.32 14.51
CA GLN A 117 -2.30 6.42 15.22
C GLN A 117 -3.08 6.87 16.45
N LEU A 118 -4.42 6.86 16.41
CA LEU A 118 -5.26 7.17 17.56
C LEU A 118 -5.17 6.10 18.66
N PHE A 119 -4.97 4.83 18.31
CA PHE A 119 -4.90 3.74 19.28
C PHE A 119 -3.47 3.36 19.73
N ALA A 120 -2.45 3.79 18.99
CA ALA A 120 -1.04 3.58 19.33
C ALA A 120 -0.44 4.70 20.21
N VAL A 121 -1.30 5.48 20.89
CA VAL A 121 -0.90 6.52 21.85
C VAL A 121 -0.48 5.93 23.20
N THR A 122 0.06 6.77 24.08
CA THR A 122 0.36 6.41 25.47
C THR A 122 -0.91 5.98 26.21
N SER A 123 -0.76 5.12 27.23
CA SER A 123 -1.89 4.58 27.99
C SER A 123 -2.79 5.65 28.61
N GLU A 124 -2.27 6.85 28.90
CA GLU A 124 -3.01 7.97 29.46
C GLU A 124 -4.14 8.48 28.55
N HIS A 125 -3.91 8.57 27.24
CA HIS A 125 -4.88 9.11 26.28
C HIS A 125 -5.61 8.04 25.47
N LEU A 126 -5.24 6.77 25.68
CA LEU A 126 -5.78 5.66 24.93
C LEU A 126 -7.29 5.51 25.15
N GLU A 127 -7.77 5.66 26.39
CA GLU A 127 -9.19 5.42 26.69
C GLU A 127 -10.11 6.49 26.10
N SER A 128 -9.72 7.77 26.16
CA SER A 128 -10.48 8.85 25.52
C SER A 128 -10.52 8.68 24.00
N ASN A 129 -9.40 8.29 23.37
CA ASN A 129 -9.37 8.02 21.93
C ASN A 129 -10.25 6.82 21.55
N LYS A 130 -10.26 5.73 22.34
CA LYS A 130 -11.18 4.60 22.12
C LYS A 130 -12.63 5.03 22.18
N GLN A 131 -12.99 5.79 23.21
CA GLN A 131 -14.36 6.27 23.37
C GLN A 131 -14.79 7.15 22.19
N ALA A 132 -13.97 8.12 21.81
CA ALA A 132 -14.25 9.01 20.68
C ALA A 132 -14.44 8.26 19.36
N VAL A 133 -13.59 7.26 19.08
CA VAL A 133 -13.75 6.43 17.88
C VAL A 133 -14.98 5.54 17.97
N ASN A 134 -15.28 4.96 19.14
CA ASN A 134 -16.50 4.17 19.31
C ASN A 134 -17.76 5.02 19.09
N GLU A 135 -17.80 6.24 19.62
CA GLU A 135 -18.91 7.18 19.41
C GLU A 135 -19.08 7.53 17.93
N LEU A 136 -17.97 7.79 17.21
CA LEU A 136 -17.98 8.03 15.77
C LEU A 136 -18.53 6.83 14.99
N LEU A 137 -18.04 5.61 15.27
CA LEU A 137 -18.51 4.40 14.60
C LEU A 137 -19.96 4.07 14.96
N HIS A 138 -20.39 4.36 16.18
CA HIS A 138 -21.77 4.18 16.63
C HIS A 138 -22.71 5.15 15.91
N ALA A 139 -22.34 6.43 15.83
CA ALA A 139 -23.08 7.45 15.08
C ALA A 139 -23.23 7.06 13.60
N ALA A 140 -22.17 6.48 12.99
CA ALA A 140 -22.21 5.97 11.62
C ALA A 140 -23.06 4.68 11.46
N GLY A 141 -23.59 4.15 12.57
CA GLY A 141 -24.38 2.93 12.61
C GLY A 141 -23.54 1.67 12.37
N LEU A 142 -22.26 1.66 12.76
CA LEU A 142 -21.30 0.57 12.56
C LEU A 142 -20.86 -0.13 13.86
N SER A 143 -21.19 0.42 15.04
CA SER A 143 -20.96 -0.23 16.33
C SER A 143 -22.18 -0.10 17.27
N GLU A 144 -22.23 -0.96 18.28
CA GLU A 144 -23.18 -0.88 19.39
C GLU A 144 -22.69 0.11 20.47
N LYS A 145 -23.62 0.84 21.11
CA LYS A 145 -23.29 1.93 22.03
C LYS A 145 -22.59 1.47 23.31
N GLU A 146 -23.08 0.37 23.90
CA GLU A 146 -22.71 -0.06 25.26
C GLU A 146 -21.75 -1.26 25.29
N ASN A 147 -21.54 -1.94 24.16
CA ASN A 147 -20.74 -3.17 24.11
C ASN A 147 -19.79 -3.16 22.89
N SER A 148 -18.87 -2.20 22.87
CA SER A 148 -17.96 -2.09 21.73
C SER A 148 -16.92 -3.20 21.76
N ILE A 149 -17.05 -4.16 20.85
CA ILE A 149 -16.01 -5.13 20.53
C ILE A 149 -14.79 -4.48 19.86
N LEU A 150 -14.80 -3.16 19.66
CA LEU A 150 -13.75 -2.34 19.04
C LEU A 150 -12.38 -2.70 19.58
N TRP A 151 -12.21 -2.69 20.91
CA TRP A 151 -10.90 -2.94 21.49
C TRP A 151 -10.47 -4.41 21.36
N ALA A 152 -11.40 -5.36 21.44
CA ALA A 152 -11.12 -6.76 21.18
C ALA A 152 -10.64 -6.97 19.73
N ARG A 153 -11.29 -6.32 18.75
CA ARG A 153 -10.87 -6.34 17.34
C ARG A 153 -9.51 -5.69 17.11
N PHE A 154 -9.26 -4.55 17.76
CA PHE A 154 -7.95 -3.89 17.66
C PHE A 154 -6.84 -4.75 18.28
N SER A 155 -7.12 -5.36 19.44
CA SER A 155 -6.17 -6.23 20.13
C SER A 155 -5.86 -7.49 19.30
N GLU A 156 -6.88 -8.13 18.73
CA GLU A 156 -6.69 -9.25 17.80
C GLU A 156 -5.86 -8.83 16.57
N PHE A 157 -6.16 -7.66 16.00
CA PHE A 157 -5.38 -7.10 14.89
C PHE A 157 -3.90 -6.90 15.24
N LYS A 158 -3.62 -6.28 16.40
CA LYS A 158 -2.26 -6.05 16.88
C LYS A 158 -1.55 -7.35 17.20
N GLU A 159 -2.24 -8.35 17.72
CA GLU A 159 -1.62 -9.63 18.07
C GLU A 159 -1.26 -10.47 16.83
N LYS A 160 -2.18 -10.55 15.87
CA LYS A 160 -2.06 -11.47 14.73
C LYS A 160 -1.47 -10.83 13.47
N THR A 161 -1.71 -9.55 13.20
CA THR A 161 -1.26 -8.90 11.96
C THR A 161 -0.16 -7.89 12.21
N ARG A 162 -0.40 -6.86 13.02
CA ARG A 162 0.60 -5.82 13.33
C ARG A 162 1.29 -6.09 14.66
N SER A 163 1.84 -7.30 14.77
CA SER A 163 2.51 -7.78 15.97
C SER A 163 3.90 -7.15 16.15
N VAL A 164 4.49 -7.34 17.33
CA VAL A 164 5.90 -6.94 17.58
C VAL A 164 6.84 -7.57 16.55
N LEU A 165 6.55 -8.79 16.07
CA LEU A 165 7.32 -9.44 15.01
C LEU A 165 7.10 -8.77 13.65
N PHE A 166 5.92 -8.23 13.39
CA PHE A 166 5.65 -7.45 12.17
C PHE A 166 6.43 -6.14 12.18
N ASP A 167 6.44 -5.42 13.31
CA ASP A 167 7.14 -4.15 13.48
C ASP A 167 8.61 -4.30 13.90
N ASP A 168 9.14 -5.53 13.86
CA ASP A 168 10.52 -5.83 14.25
C ASP A 168 11.53 -5.05 13.39
N PRO A 169 12.44 -4.26 14.01
CA PRO A 169 13.41 -3.43 13.29
C PRO A 169 14.33 -4.21 12.34
N VAL A 170 14.59 -5.50 12.62
CA VAL A 170 15.46 -6.35 11.80
C VAL A 170 14.71 -6.88 10.58
N THR A 171 13.47 -7.32 10.73
CA THR A 171 12.67 -7.78 9.57
C THR A 171 12.32 -6.63 8.63
N ARG A 172 12.06 -5.43 9.18
CA ARG A 172 11.68 -4.22 8.44
C ARG A 172 12.84 -3.35 7.99
N ALA A 173 14.08 -3.74 8.30
CA ALA A 173 15.25 -2.89 8.16
C ALA A 173 15.43 -2.45 6.69
N ARG A 174 15.43 -1.15 6.48
CA ARG A 174 15.59 -0.52 5.17
C ARG A 174 16.12 0.89 5.33
N SER A 175 16.92 1.33 4.38
CA SER A 175 17.41 2.70 4.30
C SER A 175 16.88 3.32 3.03
N GLU A 176 16.53 4.58 3.12
CA GLU A 176 16.24 5.39 1.97
C GLU A 176 17.53 5.59 1.18
N ARG A 177 17.50 5.61 -0.15
CA ARG A 177 18.68 5.95 -0.97
C ARG A 177 19.03 7.42 -0.80
N MET A 178 20.30 7.76 -1.03
CA MET A 178 20.78 9.14 -0.93
C MET A 178 20.05 10.09 -1.90
N PRO A 179 19.41 11.18 -1.41
CA PRO A 179 18.84 12.26 -2.23
C PRO A 179 19.86 12.85 -3.20
N LEU A 180 19.41 13.17 -4.41
CA LEU A 180 20.18 13.97 -5.35
C LEU A 180 19.74 15.44 -5.25
N LEU A 181 20.68 16.32 -4.92
CA LEU A 181 20.52 17.76 -5.01
C LEU A 181 21.23 18.24 -6.28
N ASN A 182 20.50 18.89 -7.19
CA ASN A 182 21.04 19.31 -8.50
C ASN A 182 21.73 18.18 -9.28
N GLY A 183 21.20 16.95 -9.17
CA GLY A 183 21.73 15.76 -9.83
C GLY A 183 22.94 15.11 -9.12
N GLN A 184 23.40 15.65 -8.00
CA GLN A 184 24.54 15.12 -7.22
C GLN A 184 24.07 14.55 -5.87
N PRO A 185 24.63 13.43 -5.40
CA PRO A 185 24.30 12.88 -4.08
C PRO A 185 24.58 13.87 -2.97
N VAL A 186 23.64 14.05 -2.05
CA VAL A 186 23.90 14.84 -0.83
C VAL A 186 24.84 14.07 0.10
N ALA A 187 25.68 14.77 0.87
CA ALA A 187 26.45 14.18 1.97
C ALA A 187 25.54 14.00 3.20
N GLY A 188 24.55 13.11 3.08
CA GLY A 188 23.46 12.95 4.04
C GLY A 188 23.78 12.04 5.22
N ILE A 189 23.20 12.36 6.37
CA ILE A 189 23.25 11.53 7.59
C ILE A 189 21.94 10.76 7.72
N TYR A 190 22.05 9.43 7.86
CA TYR A 190 20.90 8.58 8.14
C TYR A 190 20.38 8.79 9.56
N SER A 191 19.05 8.90 9.67
CA SER A 191 18.33 8.99 10.94
C SER A 191 17.04 8.18 10.87
N ASP A 192 16.48 7.83 12.03
CA ASP A 192 15.25 7.06 12.10
C ASP A 192 14.07 7.85 11.49
N ALA A 193 13.38 7.24 10.52
CA ALA A 193 12.23 7.81 9.83
C ALA A 193 11.08 8.19 10.80
N SER A 194 10.93 7.46 11.91
CA SER A 194 9.87 7.69 12.88
C SER A 194 9.99 9.04 13.58
N VAL A 195 11.23 9.49 13.84
CA VAL A 195 11.55 10.81 14.43
C VAL A 195 11.06 11.95 13.53
N HIS A 196 10.92 11.69 12.23
CA HIS A 196 10.48 12.67 11.24
C HIS A 196 9.02 12.47 10.78
N GLY A 197 8.27 11.56 11.41
CA GLY A 197 6.89 11.25 11.04
C GLY A 197 6.77 10.46 9.73
N LEU A 198 7.84 9.80 9.28
CA LEU A 198 7.92 9.08 8.00
C LEU A 198 7.75 7.56 8.12
N GLY A 199 7.38 7.08 9.31
CA GLY A 199 7.15 5.66 9.58
C GLY A 199 8.44 4.93 9.96
N PHE A 200 8.79 3.89 9.20
CA PHE A 200 9.90 2.97 9.54
C PHE A 200 11.01 2.99 8.49
N GLY A 201 12.24 2.83 8.97
CA GLY A 201 13.46 2.78 8.17
C GLY A 201 14.42 3.90 8.55
N GLN A 202 15.51 4.00 7.80
CA GLN A 202 16.48 5.08 7.91
C GLN A 202 16.28 6.07 6.76
N VAL A 203 16.24 7.36 7.04
CA VAL A 203 16.04 8.45 6.07
C VAL A 203 17.09 9.52 6.24
N ILE A 204 17.28 10.33 5.21
CA ILE A 204 18.20 11.47 5.22
C ILE A 204 17.38 12.75 5.28
N GLN A 205 17.54 13.48 6.38
CA GLN A 205 16.87 14.77 6.62
C GLN A 205 17.88 15.88 6.92
N HIS A 206 19.14 15.51 7.13
CA HIS A 206 20.23 16.39 7.49
C HIS A 206 21.51 15.98 6.76
N THR A 207 22.42 16.93 6.63
CA THR A 207 23.78 16.74 6.11
C THR A 207 24.77 17.33 7.13
N ASP A 208 26.07 17.13 6.92
CA ASP A 208 27.12 17.73 7.77
C ASP A 208 27.22 19.27 7.61
N ASN A 209 26.45 19.88 6.69
CA ASN A 209 26.45 21.31 6.39
C ASN A 209 25.02 21.90 6.55
N GLU A 210 24.88 23.02 7.27
CA GLU A 210 23.58 23.68 7.48
C GLU A 210 22.95 24.20 6.19
N VAL A 211 23.75 24.74 5.26
CA VAL A 211 23.28 25.24 3.97
C VAL A 211 22.70 24.10 3.14
N SER A 212 23.44 22.99 3.00
CA SER A 212 22.98 21.81 2.28
C SER A 212 21.79 21.13 2.96
N THR A 213 21.69 21.21 4.29
CA THR A 213 20.52 20.75 5.05
C THR A 213 19.29 21.59 4.71
N GLN A 214 19.42 22.91 4.60
CA GLN A 214 18.32 23.79 4.21
C GLN A 214 17.89 23.54 2.76
N GLU A 215 18.83 23.36 1.83
CA GLU A 215 18.54 23.00 0.43
C GLU A 215 17.83 21.66 0.33
N LEU A 216 18.28 20.65 1.08
CA LEU A 216 17.61 19.35 1.18
C LEU A 216 16.20 19.49 1.75
N SER A 217 16.00 20.29 2.80
CA SER A 217 14.67 20.55 3.37
C SER A 217 13.72 21.23 2.37
N ASN A 218 14.23 22.19 1.61
CA ASN A 218 13.48 22.85 0.53
C ASN A 218 13.12 21.86 -0.59
N LEU A 219 14.04 20.96 -0.94
CA LEU A 219 13.80 19.90 -1.91
C LEU A 219 12.74 18.90 -1.42
N LEU A 220 12.84 18.46 -0.16
CA LEU A 220 11.88 17.55 0.50
C LEU A 220 10.49 18.15 0.65
N SER A 221 10.40 19.47 0.82
CA SER A 221 9.12 20.17 0.91
C SER A 221 8.54 20.57 -0.44
N GLY A 222 9.36 20.80 -1.48
CA GLY A 222 8.90 21.18 -2.82
C GLY A 222 8.03 22.43 -2.87
N GLY A 223 8.21 23.37 -1.93
CA GLY A 223 7.34 24.54 -1.77
C GLY A 223 6.01 24.28 -1.05
N GLY A 224 5.76 23.05 -0.58
CA GLY A 224 4.61 22.68 0.24
C GLY A 224 5.00 22.32 1.68
N ASN A 225 4.23 21.42 2.29
CA ASN A 225 4.51 20.94 3.65
C ASN A 225 5.80 20.11 3.71
N LYS A 226 6.39 20.00 4.92
CA LYS A 226 7.58 19.16 5.18
C LYS A 226 7.38 17.75 4.62
N ASN A 227 8.38 17.25 3.89
CA ASN A 227 8.39 15.92 3.25
C ASN A 227 7.29 15.66 2.21
N SER A 228 6.61 16.70 1.69
CA SER A 228 5.56 16.51 0.69
C SER A 228 6.08 15.92 -0.63
N GLN A 229 7.36 16.16 -0.96
CA GLN A 229 8.04 15.65 -2.15
C GLN A 229 9.01 14.50 -1.85
N ILE A 230 8.97 13.89 -0.66
CA ILE A 230 9.97 12.86 -0.29
C ILE A 230 10.04 11.70 -1.29
N ASN A 231 8.91 11.39 -1.94
CA ASN A 231 8.84 10.39 -2.99
C ASN A 231 9.37 10.91 -4.34
N ALA A 232 9.28 12.21 -4.64
CA ALA A 232 9.61 12.75 -5.96
C ALA A 232 11.11 13.01 -6.20
N ILE A 233 11.95 12.79 -5.20
CA ILE A 233 13.36 13.19 -5.27
C ILE A 233 14.22 12.11 -5.92
N PRO A 234 14.94 12.43 -7.02
CA PRO A 234 15.88 11.50 -7.64
C PRO A 234 16.95 11.02 -6.67
N ARG A 235 17.46 9.80 -6.86
CA ARG A 235 18.42 9.13 -5.96
C ARG A 235 19.61 8.55 -6.71
N GLU A 236 20.78 8.51 -6.08
CA GLU A 236 22.06 8.11 -6.69
C GLU A 236 22.03 6.72 -7.36
N GLY A 237 22.57 6.62 -8.58
CA GLY A 237 22.86 5.34 -9.26
C GLY A 237 21.71 4.72 -10.06
N ALA A 238 20.66 5.47 -10.37
CA ALA A 238 19.68 5.12 -11.40
C ALA A 238 18.88 6.38 -11.75
N PRO A 239 18.91 6.91 -12.99
CA PRO A 239 17.72 7.62 -13.46
C PRO A 239 16.53 6.65 -13.33
N ILE A 240 15.31 7.15 -13.26
CA ILE A 240 14.08 6.29 -13.26
C ILE A 240 14.10 5.29 -14.45
N GLN A 241 14.98 5.54 -15.43
CA GLN A 241 15.29 4.75 -16.63
C GLN A 241 16.44 3.73 -16.49
N ASP A 242 16.93 3.37 -15.30
CA ASP A 242 18.00 2.34 -15.18
C ASP A 242 17.50 0.95 -15.63
N LEU A 243 18.04 0.51 -16.77
CA LEU A 243 17.71 -0.70 -17.55
C LEU A 243 18.17 -2.02 -16.91
N THR A 244 18.84 -1.96 -15.75
CA THR A 244 19.45 -3.14 -15.13
C THR A 244 18.69 -3.69 -13.93
N ARG A 245 17.57 -3.06 -13.58
CA ARG A 245 16.80 -3.43 -12.38
C ARG A 245 15.71 -4.44 -12.70
N PRO A 246 15.66 -5.58 -11.99
CA PRO A 246 14.63 -6.55 -12.21
C PRO A 246 13.29 -6.01 -11.71
N PHE A 247 12.21 -6.33 -12.42
CA PHE A 247 10.81 -6.14 -12.03
C PHE A 247 10.24 -4.70 -12.12
N MET A 248 10.96 -3.76 -12.72
CA MET A 248 10.43 -2.47 -13.19
C MET A 248 10.67 -2.34 -14.70
N MET A 249 9.78 -1.69 -15.41
CA MET A 249 9.91 -1.45 -16.85
C MET A 249 10.30 -0.01 -17.09
N SER A 250 11.48 0.22 -17.67
CA SER A 250 11.96 1.54 -18.09
C SER A 250 11.21 2.06 -19.33
N GLU A 251 11.35 3.35 -19.63
CA GLU A 251 10.82 3.96 -20.87
C GLU A 251 11.42 3.31 -22.14
N ASN A 252 12.70 2.91 -22.11
CA ASN A 252 13.31 2.21 -23.23
C ASN A 252 12.75 0.79 -23.37
N GLU A 253 12.61 0.02 -22.28
CA GLU A 253 11.99 -1.31 -22.32
C GLU A 253 10.51 -1.24 -22.71
N PHE A 254 9.82 -0.15 -22.34
CA PHE A 254 8.46 0.11 -22.78
C PHE A 254 8.39 0.44 -24.27
N ARG A 255 9.30 1.29 -24.78
CA ARG A 255 9.42 1.57 -26.22
C ARG A 255 9.75 0.29 -26.98
N ASP A 256 10.69 -0.49 -26.46
CA ASP A 256 11.23 -1.70 -27.08
C ASP A 256 10.48 -2.97 -26.59
N MET A 257 9.22 -2.81 -26.16
CA MET A 257 8.39 -3.89 -25.61
C MET A 257 8.27 -5.05 -26.61
N PRO A 258 8.53 -6.30 -26.20
CA PRO A 258 8.42 -7.44 -27.09
C PRO A 258 7.03 -7.57 -27.74
N ASN A 259 7.00 -7.88 -29.05
CA ASN A 259 5.76 -8.01 -29.84
C ASN A 259 4.71 -8.93 -29.20
N VAL A 260 5.12 -9.92 -28.42
CA VAL A 260 4.19 -10.82 -27.70
C VAL A 260 3.36 -10.10 -26.63
N TYR A 261 3.93 -9.10 -25.95
CA TYR A 261 3.24 -8.27 -24.97
C TYR A 261 2.41 -7.17 -25.66
N GLU A 262 2.92 -6.65 -26.78
CA GLU A 262 2.17 -5.71 -27.61
C GLU A 262 0.91 -6.36 -28.22
N ALA A 263 1.02 -7.59 -28.75
CA ALA A 263 -0.11 -8.37 -29.26
C ALA A 263 -1.13 -8.72 -28.16
N ALA A 264 -0.72 -8.72 -26.88
CA ALA A 264 -1.61 -8.87 -25.74
C ALA A 264 -2.28 -7.55 -25.31
N GLY A 265 -2.01 -6.45 -26.02
CA GLY A 265 -2.56 -5.12 -25.73
C GLY A 265 -1.88 -4.40 -24.56
N LEU A 266 -0.74 -4.88 -24.07
CA LEU A 266 -0.12 -4.35 -22.85
C LEU A 266 0.34 -2.89 -23.02
N ARG A 267 0.86 -2.52 -24.21
CA ARG A 267 1.28 -1.15 -24.50
C ARG A 267 0.13 -0.15 -24.36
N GLY A 268 -1.03 -0.47 -24.95
CA GLY A 268 -2.24 0.34 -24.86
C GLY A 268 -2.68 0.51 -23.41
N LYS A 269 -2.82 -0.61 -22.68
CA LYS A 269 -3.21 -0.58 -21.27
C LYS A 269 -2.26 0.25 -20.40
N VAL A 270 -0.94 0.13 -20.58
CA VAL A 270 0.04 0.95 -19.83
C VAL A 270 -0.11 2.44 -20.15
N ASN A 271 -0.35 2.80 -21.42
CA ASN A 271 -0.56 4.19 -21.82
C ASN A 271 -1.87 4.78 -21.24
N GLU A 272 -2.96 4.02 -21.25
CA GLU A 272 -4.24 4.40 -20.63
C GLU A 272 -4.12 4.64 -19.13
N HIS A 273 -3.19 3.92 -18.50
CA HIS A 273 -2.93 3.97 -17.07
C HIS A 273 -1.76 4.89 -16.69
N ARG A 274 -1.26 5.69 -17.63
CA ARG A 274 -0.12 6.56 -17.37
C ARG A 274 -0.51 7.62 -16.36
N PHE A 275 0.05 7.52 -15.17
CA PHE A 275 -0.12 8.49 -14.11
C PHE A 275 1.15 9.31 -13.92
N ASN A 276 1.03 10.54 -13.41
CA ASN A 276 2.18 11.27 -12.89
C ASN A 276 2.63 10.60 -11.59
N HIS A 277 3.39 9.52 -11.72
CA HIS A 277 4.15 8.95 -10.64
C HIS A 277 5.48 9.68 -10.60
N GLY A 278 5.75 10.47 -9.57
CA GLY A 278 7.13 10.84 -9.32
C GLY A 278 7.94 9.66 -8.81
N VAL A 279 9.20 9.95 -8.56
CA VAL A 279 10.31 9.00 -8.64
C VAL A 279 10.40 8.05 -7.44
N GLY A 280 9.35 7.99 -6.61
CA GLY A 280 9.37 7.39 -5.26
C GLY A 280 9.30 5.88 -5.24
N ILE A 281 9.08 5.30 -6.41
CA ILE A 281 9.33 3.89 -6.67
C ILE A 281 10.81 3.65 -6.41
N ASN A 282 11.15 2.61 -5.63
CA ASN A 282 12.54 2.19 -5.45
C ASN A 282 13.44 3.23 -4.72
N ARG A 283 12.84 3.97 -3.77
CA ARG A 283 13.58 4.80 -2.81
C ARG A 283 14.26 4.01 -1.69
N TRP A 284 13.83 2.79 -1.43
CA TRP A 284 14.29 1.99 -0.30
C TRP A 284 15.32 0.94 -0.74
N GLN A 285 16.38 0.81 0.05
CA GLN A 285 17.35 -0.28 0.01
C GLN A 285 17.01 -1.24 1.15
N PRO A 286 16.50 -2.46 0.85
CA PRO A 286 16.34 -3.46 1.88
C PRO A 286 17.69 -3.97 2.36
N TYR A 287 17.83 -4.06 3.67
CA TYR A 287 18.86 -4.86 4.32
C TYR A 287 18.31 -5.71 5.47
N GLY A 288 17.00 -5.61 5.72
CA GLY A 288 16.26 -6.45 6.66
C GLY A 288 15.93 -7.82 6.10
N LEU A 289 15.66 -8.76 7.01
CA LEU A 289 15.51 -10.18 6.66
C LEU A 289 14.38 -10.42 5.65
N TYR A 290 13.23 -9.77 5.80
CA TYR A 290 12.08 -10.01 4.94
C TYR A 290 12.38 -9.67 3.47
N GLY A 291 12.81 -8.43 3.21
CA GLY A 291 13.10 -7.97 1.85
C GLY A 291 14.27 -8.72 1.22
N MET A 292 15.32 -9.00 2.00
CA MET A 292 16.47 -9.76 1.52
C MET A 292 16.10 -11.21 1.16
N ASP A 293 15.34 -11.91 1.99
CA ASP A 293 14.97 -13.30 1.75
C ASP A 293 13.93 -13.44 0.64
N SER A 294 12.99 -12.48 0.51
CA SER A 294 12.09 -12.39 -0.64
C SER A 294 12.86 -12.26 -1.94
N ASN A 295 13.77 -11.28 -2.02
CA ASN A 295 14.57 -11.02 -3.21
C ASN A 295 15.46 -12.22 -3.57
N LYS A 296 16.12 -12.85 -2.58
CA LYS A 296 16.90 -14.08 -2.77
C LYS A 296 16.07 -15.26 -3.27
N SER A 297 14.77 -15.26 -2.97
CA SER A 297 13.83 -16.29 -3.43
C SER A 297 13.20 -15.95 -4.78
N GLY A 298 13.66 -14.89 -5.46
CA GLY A 298 13.18 -14.50 -6.79
C GLY A 298 11.92 -13.61 -6.79
N TYR A 299 11.44 -13.19 -5.62
CA TYR A 299 10.27 -12.31 -5.52
C TYR A 299 10.70 -10.87 -5.24
N PRO A 300 10.31 -9.90 -6.09
CA PRO A 300 10.64 -8.51 -5.86
C PRO A 300 10.09 -8.05 -4.50
N SER A 301 10.84 -7.21 -3.80
CA SER A 301 10.42 -6.55 -2.57
C SER A 301 11.04 -5.15 -2.52
N ALA A 302 10.21 -4.12 -2.29
CA ALA A 302 10.65 -2.73 -2.10
C ALA A 302 11.38 -2.52 -0.77
N GLY A 303 11.08 -3.35 0.23
CA GLY A 303 12.06 -3.70 1.25
C GLY A 303 11.51 -4.19 2.59
N ALA A 304 10.20 -4.16 2.78
CA ALA A 304 9.55 -4.70 3.97
C ALA A 304 8.08 -4.98 3.71
N GLN A 305 7.51 -5.90 4.49
CA GLN A 305 6.07 -6.14 4.55
C GLN A 305 5.27 -4.83 4.66
N SER A 306 4.14 -4.77 3.94
CA SER A 306 3.39 -3.54 3.71
C SER A 306 2.60 -3.11 4.94
N GLY A 307 3.02 -2.00 5.56
CA GLY A 307 2.26 -1.35 6.63
C GLY A 307 0.91 -0.79 6.15
N GLY A 308 0.85 -0.26 4.92
CA GLY A 308 -0.41 0.23 4.35
C GLY A 308 -1.45 -0.88 4.16
N THR A 309 -1.00 -2.11 3.88
CA THR A 309 -1.89 -3.27 3.83
C THR A 309 -2.48 -3.58 5.21
N THR A 310 -1.66 -3.54 6.27
CA THR A 310 -2.16 -3.77 7.63
C THR A 310 -3.13 -2.66 8.06
N ASP A 311 -2.86 -1.40 7.70
CA ASP A 311 -3.78 -0.28 7.95
C ASP A 311 -5.13 -0.49 7.25
N ILE A 312 -5.15 -0.94 5.99
CA ILE A 312 -6.39 -1.27 5.29
C ILE A 312 -7.15 -2.38 6.04
N MET A 313 -6.47 -3.45 6.46
CA MET A 313 -7.13 -4.56 7.17
C MET A 313 -7.66 -4.14 8.56
N LEU A 314 -6.99 -3.19 9.22
CA LEU A 314 -7.50 -2.54 10.42
C LEU A 314 -8.78 -1.75 10.10
N ALA A 315 -8.78 -0.93 9.05
CA ALA A 315 -9.97 -0.21 8.62
C ALA A 315 -11.16 -1.15 8.38
N LEU A 316 -10.95 -2.25 7.65
CA LEU A 316 -12.00 -3.25 7.42
C LEU A 316 -12.55 -3.84 8.73
N SER A 317 -11.66 -4.16 9.67
CA SER A 317 -12.05 -4.69 10.99
C SER A 317 -12.89 -3.68 11.79
N MET A 318 -12.66 -2.38 11.61
CA MET A 318 -13.32 -1.30 12.34
C MET A 318 -14.62 -0.84 11.67
N LEU A 319 -14.72 -0.98 10.35
CA LEU A 319 -15.95 -0.67 9.60
C LEU A 319 -17.02 -1.76 9.73
N ASP A 320 -16.70 -2.89 10.36
CA ASP A 320 -17.54 -4.10 10.44
C ASP A 320 -17.84 -4.53 11.89
N LEU A 321 -17.81 -3.58 12.86
CA LEU A 321 -17.96 -3.88 14.28
C LEU A 321 -19.37 -4.35 14.69
N LYS A 322 -20.38 -4.17 13.85
CA LYS A 322 -21.72 -4.74 14.07
C LYS A 322 -21.77 -6.25 13.89
N GLU A 323 -20.83 -6.83 13.17
CA GLU A 323 -20.75 -8.27 13.01
C GLU A 323 -20.01 -8.89 14.20
N GLU A 324 -20.68 -9.82 14.89
CA GLU A 324 -20.09 -10.54 16.03
C GLU A 324 -18.86 -11.38 15.62
N THR A 325 -18.73 -11.71 14.33
CA THR A 325 -17.60 -12.45 13.79
C THR A 325 -16.43 -11.54 13.40
N SER A 326 -15.21 -11.97 13.72
CA SER A 326 -13.98 -11.28 13.32
C SER A 326 -13.79 -11.23 11.81
N LEU A 327 -13.03 -10.24 11.32
CA LEU A 327 -12.49 -10.24 9.95
C LEU A 327 -11.58 -11.45 9.70
N TYR A 328 -10.91 -11.95 10.74
CA TYR A 328 -10.07 -13.13 10.63
C TYR A 328 -10.91 -14.37 10.31
N GLY A 329 -10.57 -15.05 9.22
CA GLY A 329 -11.37 -16.17 8.68
C GLY A 329 -12.41 -15.78 7.64
N LYS A 330 -12.67 -14.48 7.41
CA LYS A 330 -13.54 -13.99 6.32
C LYS A 330 -12.78 -14.00 4.99
N GLU A 331 -12.57 -15.20 4.44
CA GLU A 331 -11.69 -15.43 3.29
C GLU A 331 -12.06 -14.53 2.09
N LYS A 332 -13.34 -14.45 1.74
CA LYS A 332 -13.79 -13.68 0.57
C LYS A 332 -13.45 -12.20 0.74
N GLU A 333 -13.87 -11.60 1.85
CA GLU A 333 -13.73 -10.19 2.15
C GLU A 333 -12.25 -9.80 2.18
N VAL A 334 -11.45 -10.58 2.91
CA VAL A 334 -10.02 -10.33 3.09
C VAL A 334 -9.27 -10.49 1.79
N LEU A 335 -9.45 -11.59 1.07
CA LEU A 335 -8.70 -11.85 -0.17
C LEU A 335 -9.09 -10.88 -1.30
N CYS A 336 -10.37 -10.51 -1.41
CA CYS A 336 -10.80 -9.46 -2.34
C CYS A 336 -10.09 -8.14 -2.05
N MET A 337 -10.18 -7.65 -0.81
CA MET A 337 -9.53 -6.40 -0.42
C MET A 337 -8.01 -6.46 -0.52
N THR A 338 -7.42 -7.64 -0.31
CA THR A 338 -5.98 -7.87 -0.50
C THR A 338 -5.60 -7.74 -1.97
N LEU A 339 -6.38 -8.28 -2.91
CA LEU A 339 -6.14 -8.10 -4.34
C LEU A 339 -6.25 -6.63 -4.78
N ALA A 340 -7.26 -5.90 -4.31
CA ALA A 340 -7.41 -4.48 -4.59
C ALA A 340 -6.22 -3.67 -4.04
N THR A 341 -5.81 -3.95 -2.80
CA THR A 341 -4.65 -3.33 -2.14
C THR A 341 -3.36 -3.64 -2.88
N ALA A 342 -3.17 -4.90 -3.27
CA ALA A 342 -2.02 -5.36 -4.05
C ALA A 342 -1.92 -4.61 -5.38
N ALA A 343 -3.04 -4.48 -6.10
CA ALA A 343 -3.09 -3.73 -7.35
C ALA A 343 -2.77 -2.24 -7.13
N PHE A 344 -3.34 -1.61 -6.10
CA PHE A 344 -3.06 -0.22 -5.72
C PHE A 344 -1.59 0.01 -5.39
N MET A 345 -1.03 -0.82 -4.50
CA MET A 345 0.36 -0.69 -4.04
C MET A 345 1.36 -0.89 -5.16
N ASN A 346 1.07 -1.84 -6.05
CA ASN A 346 1.90 -2.11 -7.21
C ASN A 346 1.78 -1.02 -8.28
N PHE A 347 0.57 -0.50 -8.52
CA PHE A 347 0.32 0.63 -9.42
C PHE A 347 1.09 1.88 -8.98
N GLY A 348 1.07 2.21 -7.68
CA GLY A 348 1.82 3.34 -7.14
C GLY A 348 3.33 3.08 -6.97
N GLY A 349 3.80 1.86 -7.24
CA GLY A 349 5.18 1.44 -7.00
C GLY A 349 5.62 1.53 -5.53
N TYR A 350 4.67 1.47 -4.58
CA TYR A 350 4.95 1.54 -3.15
C TYR A 350 5.39 0.20 -2.57
N HIS A 351 4.70 -0.87 -2.97
CA HIS A 351 4.99 -2.24 -2.56
C HIS A 351 4.67 -3.20 -3.69
N THR A 352 5.41 -4.29 -3.69
CA THR A 352 5.20 -5.42 -4.60
C THR A 352 4.13 -6.36 -4.05
N PHE A 353 3.70 -7.30 -4.87
CA PHE A 353 2.75 -8.32 -4.45
C PHE A 353 3.25 -9.21 -3.30
N SER A 354 4.57 -9.46 -3.23
CA SER A 354 5.18 -10.26 -2.17
C SER A 354 5.01 -9.62 -0.80
N GLU A 355 5.05 -8.29 -0.73
CA GLU A 355 4.95 -7.51 0.51
C GLU A 355 3.50 -7.30 0.98
N VAL A 356 2.51 -7.60 0.13
CA VAL A 356 1.09 -7.31 0.36
C VAL A 356 0.28 -8.60 0.54
N PHE A 357 0.31 -9.49 -0.45
CA PHE A 357 -0.64 -10.60 -0.52
C PHE A 357 -0.52 -11.61 0.63
N PRO A 358 0.68 -11.98 1.12
CA PRO A 358 0.81 -12.90 2.24
C PRO A 358 0.20 -12.40 3.56
N ILE A 359 0.09 -11.07 3.74
CA ILE A 359 -0.60 -10.47 4.90
C ILE A 359 -2.09 -10.84 4.86
N GLY A 360 -2.72 -10.65 3.70
CA GLY A 360 -4.11 -11.03 3.48
C GLY A 360 -4.35 -12.53 3.61
N GLU A 361 -3.45 -13.37 3.07
CA GLU A 361 -3.53 -14.83 3.25
C GLU A 361 -3.52 -15.23 4.72
N ALA A 362 -2.71 -14.58 5.56
CA ALA A 362 -2.64 -14.89 6.99
C ALA A 362 -3.97 -14.55 7.69
N ILE A 363 -4.55 -13.39 7.42
CA ILE A 363 -5.84 -12.97 8.00
C ILE A 363 -6.98 -13.87 7.51
N ALA A 364 -7.03 -14.17 6.22
CA ALA A 364 -8.05 -15.05 5.62
C ALA A 364 -8.03 -16.45 6.23
N LYS A 365 -6.84 -16.95 6.60
CA LYS A 365 -6.65 -18.26 7.27
C LYS A 365 -6.76 -18.19 8.79
N ASN A 366 -7.03 -17.00 9.35
CA ASN A 366 -7.04 -16.76 10.79
C ASN A 366 -5.73 -17.21 11.48
N ILE A 367 -4.59 -16.90 10.87
CA ILE A 367 -3.26 -17.17 11.44
C ILE A 367 -2.50 -15.88 11.67
N LYS A 368 -1.51 -15.94 12.57
CA LYS A 368 -0.59 -14.84 12.81
C LYS A 368 0.34 -14.66 11.62
N PHE A 369 0.50 -13.42 11.15
CA PHE A 369 1.50 -13.07 10.17
C PHE A 369 2.87 -12.94 10.84
N ILE A 370 3.81 -13.77 10.42
CA ILE A 370 5.20 -13.74 10.88
C ILE A 370 6.09 -13.48 9.66
N PRO A 371 6.71 -12.29 9.54
CA PRO A 371 7.46 -11.92 8.33
C PRO A 371 8.56 -12.91 7.96
N THR A 372 9.33 -13.39 8.94
CA THR A 372 10.45 -14.30 8.72
C THR A 372 10.01 -15.66 8.17
N ASP A 373 8.88 -16.19 8.65
CA ASP A 373 8.36 -17.46 8.16
C ASP A 373 7.82 -17.30 6.72
N VAL A 374 7.06 -16.24 6.45
CA VAL A 374 6.57 -15.91 5.11
C VAL A 374 7.72 -15.75 4.12
N ALA A 375 8.79 -15.05 4.50
CA ALA A 375 9.93 -14.83 3.63
C ALA A 375 10.65 -16.14 3.27
N ARG A 376 10.73 -17.10 4.20
CA ARG A 376 11.28 -18.44 3.93
C ARG A 376 10.38 -19.25 2.99
N GLU A 377 9.06 -19.11 3.13
CA GLU A 377 8.08 -19.85 2.33
C GLU A 377 8.14 -19.52 0.84
N PHE A 378 8.60 -18.32 0.46
CA PHE A 378 8.74 -17.94 -0.95
C PHE A 378 9.54 -18.95 -1.78
N ARG A 379 10.51 -19.65 -1.19
CA ARG A 379 11.29 -20.70 -1.88
C ARG A 379 10.46 -21.91 -2.33
N THR A 380 9.28 -22.09 -1.75
CA THR A 380 8.49 -23.33 -1.88
C THR A 380 7.01 -23.10 -2.21
N LYS A 381 6.52 -21.86 -2.10
CA LYS A 381 5.12 -21.53 -2.33
C LYS A 381 4.96 -20.57 -3.52
N PRO A 382 4.12 -20.92 -4.52
CA PRO A 382 3.96 -20.12 -5.73
C PRO A 382 2.98 -18.96 -5.49
N LEU A 383 3.49 -17.80 -5.09
CA LEU A 383 2.70 -16.62 -4.75
C LEU A 383 1.78 -16.18 -5.90
N TYR A 384 2.32 -15.99 -7.11
CA TYR A 384 1.54 -15.41 -8.20
C TYR A 384 0.48 -16.38 -8.72
N LYS A 385 0.75 -17.69 -8.68
CA LYS A 385 -0.26 -18.70 -8.96
C LYS A 385 -1.44 -18.61 -7.99
N LYS A 386 -1.18 -18.55 -6.68
CA LYS A 386 -2.24 -18.39 -5.67
C LYS A 386 -3.05 -17.10 -5.89
N MET A 387 -2.37 -16.00 -6.17
CA MET A 387 -3.03 -14.74 -6.50
C MET A 387 -3.95 -14.87 -7.72
N LEU A 388 -3.46 -15.53 -8.77
CA LEU A 388 -4.24 -15.79 -9.97
C LEU A 388 -5.45 -16.69 -9.68
N ASP A 389 -5.30 -17.71 -8.81
CA ASP A 389 -6.41 -18.57 -8.39
C ASP A 389 -7.48 -17.77 -7.62
N VAL A 390 -7.07 -16.87 -6.72
CA VAL A 390 -7.98 -15.98 -6.00
C VAL A 390 -8.66 -14.99 -6.95
N TYR A 391 -7.92 -14.40 -7.90
CA TYR A 391 -8.52 -13.55 -8.93
C TYR A 391 -9.48 -14.35 -9.82
N GLY A 392 -9.21 -15.63 -10.08
CA GLY A 392 -10.13 -16.51 -10.79
C GLY A 392 -11.43 -16.79 -10.07
N LYS A 393 -11.41 -16.77 -8.72
CA LYS A 393 -12.58 -16.98 -7.87
C LYS A 393 -13.43 -15.72 -7.73
N TYR A 394 -12.80 -14.55 -7.63
CA TYR A 394 -13.48 -13.29 -7.25
C TYR A 394 -13.36 -12.14 -8.27
N GLY A 395 -12.45 -12.22 -9.23
CA GLY A 395 -12.25 -11.19 -10.26
C GLY A 395 -13.24 -11.31 -11.43
N SER A 396 -13.00 -10.54 -12.48
CA SER A 396 -13.76 -10.65 -13.73
C SER A 396 -13.46 -11.98 -14.44
N ALA A 397 -14.49 -12.77 -14.70
CA ALA A 397 -14.36 -14.05 -15.40
C ALA A 397 -13.77 -13.88 -16.82
N GLU A 398 -14.12 -12.78 -17.49
CA GLU A 398 -13.62 -12.48 -18.83
C GLU A 398 -12.13 -12.10 -18.79
N GLU A 399 -11.73 -11.18 -17.91
CA GLU A 399 -10.32 -10.82 -17.75
C GLU A 399 -9.50 -12.01 -17.25
N PHE A 400 -10.05 -12.85 -16.37
CA PHE A 400 -9.38 -14.07 -15.93
C PHE A 400 -9.11 -15.04 -17.08
N LYS A 401 -10.07 -15.22 -17.99
CA LYS A 401 -9.89 -16.03 -19.20
C LYS A 401 -8.79 -15.45 -20.10
N ARG A 402 -8.75 -14.13 -20.26
CA ARG A 402 -7.68 -13.42 -21.00
C ARG A 402 -6.32 -13.61 -20.33
N LEU A 403 -6.24 -13.47 -19.00
CA LEU A 403 -5.03 -13.70 -18.22
C LEU A 403 -4.52 -15.13 -18.30
N LYS A 404 -5.40 -16.15 -18.20
CA LYS A 404 -4.99 -17.55 -18.39
C LYS A 404 -4.45 -17.81 -19.78
N LYS A 405 -5.12 -17.29 -20.82
CA LYS A 405 -4.65 -17.41 -22.20
C LYS A 405 -3.26 -16.78 -22.34
N PHE A 406 -3.07 -15.59 -21.77
CA PHE A 406 -1.79 -14.92 -21.75
C PHE A 406 -0.72 -15.73 -21.01
N GLU A 407 -1.03 -16.25 -19.82
CA GLU A 407 -0.11 -17.06 -19.02
C GLU A 407 0.34 -18.31 -19.78
N ALA A 408 -0.61 -19.05 -20.35
CA ALA A 408 -0.35 -20.28 -21.09
C ALA A 408 0.49 -20.04 -22.36
N THR A 409 0.33 -18.87 -23.00
CA THR A 409 0.96 -18.58 -24.29
C THR A 409 2.30 -17.86 -24.15
N HIS A 410 2.45 -16.99 -23.15
CA HIS A 410 3.54 -16.02 -23.09
C HIS A 410 4.41 -16.12 -21.83
N ARG A 411 3.84 -16.41 -20.65
CA ARG A 411 4.61 -16.41 -19.39
C ARG A 411 5.71 -17.47 -19.34
N LYS A 412 5.47 -18.64 -19.95
CA LYS A 412 6.50 -19.70 -20.10
C LYS A 412 7.64 -19.35 -21.06
N ARG A 413 7.49 -18.28 -21.87
CA ARG A 413 8.41 -17.94 -22.96
C ARG A 413 9.24 -16.67 -22.72
N SER A 414 8.99 -15.93 -21.64
CA SER A 414 9.37 -14.52 -21.57
C SER A 414 10.35 -14.09 -20.48
N ILE A 415 10.91 -15.03 -19.69
CA ILE A 415 12.04 -14.73 -18.79
C ILE A 415 13.27 -15.48 -19.30
N ALA A 416 13.94 -14.91 -20.31
CA ALA A 416 15.29 -15.31 -20.69
C ALA A 416 16.25 -14.82 -19.60
N LYS A 417 17.10 -15.71 -19.10
CA LYS A 417 17.95 -15.47 -17.95
C LYS A 417 19.01 -14.39 -18.23
N SER A 418 19.05 -13.38 -17.38
CA SER A 418 20.26 -12.61 -17.07
C SER A 418 21.40 -13.45 -16.46
N HIS A 419 21.21 -14.77 -16.33
CA HIS A 419 22.18 -15.75 -15.83
C HIS A 419 22.56 -16.76 -16.93
N ARG A 420 23.79 -16.64 -17.45
CA ARG A 420 24.31 -17.34 -18.64
C ARG A 420 24.34 -18.88 -18.60
N ASN A 421 24.05 -19.53 -17.48
CA ASN A 421 24.31 -20.96 -17.27
C ASN A 421 23.07 -21.84 -17.06
N MET A 422 21.92 -21.46 -17.61
CA MET A 422 20.71 -22.25 -17.42
C MET A 422 19.89 -22.29 -18.71
N SER A 423 19.62 -23.50 -19.17
CA SER A 423 19.02 -23.82 -20.47
C SER A 423 17.49 -23.65 -20.54
N GLU A 424 16.81 -23.27 -19.46
CA GLU A 424 15.35 -23.19 -19.43
C GLU A 424 14.83 -21.91 -18.73
N TYR A 425 13.75 -21.36 -19.29
CA TYR A 425 12.97 -20.20 -18.83
C TYR A 425 12.26 -20.55 -17.51
N MET A 426 12.28 -19.67 -16.50
CA MET A 426 11.63 -19.94 -15.20
C MET A 426 10.88 -18.70 -14.69
N THR A 427 9.63 -18.89 -14.23
CA THR A 427 8.89 -17.86 -13.48
C THR A 427 9.45 -17.70 -12.06
N PRO A 428 9.16 -16.61 -11.32
CA PRO A 428 9.46 -16.53 -9.89
C PRO A 428 8.90 -17.70 -9.08
N ASP A 429 7.72 -18.21 -9.46
CA ASP A 429 7.10 -19.38 -8.84
C ASP A 429 7.83 -20.71 -9.16
N GLU A 430 8.60 -20.75 -10.25
CA GLU A 430 9.43 -21.88 -10.70
C GLU A 430 10.92 -21.64 -10.38
N PHE A 431 11.27 -20.47 -9.85
CA PHE A 431 12.64 -20.10 -9.52
C PHE A 431 13.04 -20.75 -8.20
N THR A 432 13.63 -21.93 -8.30
CA THR A 432 14.45 -22.49 -7.22
C THR A 432 15.86 -21.90 -7.37
N PRO A 433 16.39 -21.15 -6.38
CA PRO A 433 17.79 -20.76 -6.42
C PRO A 433 18.64 -22.03 -6.38
N ALA A 434 19.16 -22.47 -7.52
CA ALA A 434 20.05 -23.63 -7.62
C ALA A 434 21.46 -23.36 -7.02
N PHE A 435 21.61 -22.31 -6.21
CA PHE A 435 22.90 -21.78 -5.78
C PHE A 435 22.85 -21.27 -4.33
N ILE A 436 22.72 -22.19 -3.37
CA ILE A 436 23.28 -22.01 -2.01
C ILE A 436 23.99 -23.30 -1.58
N THR A 437 24.81 -23.87 -2.46
CA THR A 437 25.77 -24.93 -2.09
C THR A 437 27.20 -24.64 -2.53
N ASN A 438 27.47 -23.58 -3.32
CA ASN A 438 28.80 -23.28 -3.86
C ASN A 438 29.33 -21.86 -3.63
N LEU A 439 28.80 -21.14 -2.63
CA LEU A 439 29.48 -20.00 -2.00
C LEU A 439 29.47 -20.31 -0.49
N GLY A 440 30.36 -21.18 0.00
CA GLY A 440 31.66 -20.77 0.57
C GLY A 440 31.41 -19.90 1.81
N ARG A 441 31.41 -20.44 3.03
CA ARG A 441 32.55 -20.37 3.98
C ARG A 441 33.27 -19.03 3.99
#